data_AF-A0A0S7XTH3-F1
#
_entry.id   AF-A0A0S7XTH3-F1
#
_cell.length_a   1.000
_cell.length_b   1.000
_cell.length_c   1.000
_cell.angle_alpha   90.00
_cell.angle_beta   90.00
_cell.angle_gamma   90.00
#
_symmetry.space_group_name_H-M   'P 1'
#
loop_
_entity.id
_entity.type
_entity.pdbx_description
1 polymer ?
#
loop_
_entity_poly.entity_id
_entity_poly.type
_entity_poly.pdbx_seq_one_letter_code
_entity_poly.pdbx_strand_id
1 'polypeptide(L)'
;MKQAVKLLMVSAVVLMVACAVTPKQGVPSDTPTRERLSMDFRWEFSLGHRCDVEKDFGYSENRSKTPSGRGPASPKFKAEGWQIVNIPHDWAVALDVDKDADAMHAYKKVGYKYPENSVGWYRKTFEIPKSDLGKRIVVEFDGVFRDCEVWLNGHPMCRNLSGYTSFTFDITDYVNYGGKNVLVVRVDASGYELWSYEGAGIYR
;
A
#
# COMPACT_ATOMS: atom_id res chain seq x y z
N MET A 1 -90.15 39.41 -31.94
CA MET A 1 -90.28 38.21 -32.80
C MET A 1 -88.87 37.68 -33.03
N LYS A 2 -88.43 36.48 -32.67
CA LYS A 2 -89.09 35.20 -32.39
C LYS A 2 -88.34 34.44 -31.28
N GLN A 3 -89.05 33.47 -30.73
CA GLN A 3 -88.78 32.60 -29.58
C GLN A 3 -87.42 31.87 -29.59
N ALA A 4 -86.88 31.68 -28.37
CA ALA A 4 -85.82 30.73 -28.07
C ALA A 4 -86.42 29.35 -27.72
N VAL A 5 -85.86 28.28 -28.30
CA VAL A 5 -86.22 26.88 -28.08
C VAL A 5 -85.24 26.25 -27.07
N LYS A 6 -85.79 25.52 -26.09
CA LYS A 6 -85.06 24.71 -25.11
C LYS A 6 -84.43 23.48 -25.76
N LEU A 7 -83.22 23.10 -25.34
CA LEU A 7 -82.76 21.72 -25.38
C LEU A 7 -81.92 21.41 -24.13
N LEU A 8 -82.42 20.50 -23.29
CA LEU A 8 -81.66 19.86 -22.22
C LEU A 8 -80.72 18.82 -22.84
N MET A 9 -79.47 18.80 -22.39
CA MET A 9 -78.62 17.61 -22.44
C MET A 9 -78.04 17.34 -21.05
N VAL A 10 -78.35 16.17 -20.52
CA VAL A 10 -77.75 15.57 -19.33
C VAL A 10 -76.41 14.96 -19.76
N SER A 11 -75.33 15.21 -19.01
CA SER A 11 -74.09 14.46 -19.15
C SER A 11 -73.61 13.97 -17.79
N ALA A 12 -73.32 12.68 -17.77
CA ALA A 12 -72.99 11.86 -16.61
C ALA A 12 -71.63 12.21 -16.00
N VAL A 13 -71.56 12.18 -14.67
CA VAL A 13 -70.34 12.27 -13.88
C VAL A 13 -69.64 10.92 -13.89
N VAL A 14 -68.42 10.86 -14.43
CA VAL A 14 -67.49 9.73 -14.25
C VAL A 14 -66.46 10.14 -13.21
N LEU A 15 -66.48 9.48 -12.06
CA LEU A 15 -65.53 9.69 -10.97
C LEU A 15 -64.30 8.80 -11.20
N MET A 16 -63.21 9.36 -11.73
CA MET A 16 -61.90 8.68 -11.73
C MET A 16 -61.23 8.87 -10.38
N VAL A 17 -61.06 7.79 -9.63
CA VAL A 17 -60.18 7.74 -8.46
C VAL A 17 -58.74 7.62 -8.95
N ALA A 18 -57.99 8.71 -8.89
CA ALA A 18 -56.55 8.71 -9.13
C ALA A 18 -55.84 8.23 -7.86
N CYS A 19 -55.29 7.00 -7.88
CA CYS A 19 -54.32 6.56 -6.89
C CYS A 19 -53.03 7.37 -7.06
N ALA A 20 -52.77 8.31 -6.16
CA ALA A 20 -51.50 9.03 -6.12
C ALA A 20 -50.38 8.06 -5.67
N VAL A 21 -49.53 7.67 -6.61
CA VAL A 21 -48.26 7.00 -6.30
C VAL A 21 -47.29 8.06 -5.83
N THR A 22 -47.01 8.10 -4.52
CA THR A 22 -45.94 8.93 -3.97
C THR A 22 -44.59 8.39 -4.46
N PRO A 23 -43.70 9.22 -5.02
CA PRO A 23 -42.35 8.77 -5.35
C PRO A 23 -41.64 8.39 -4.06
N LYS A 24 -41.17 7.15 -4.00
CA LYS A 24 -40.32 6.65 -2.91
C LYS A 24 -39.03 7.47 -2.96
N GLN A 25 -38.82 8.38 -2.00
CA GLN A 25 -37.52 9.04 -1.85
C GLN A 25 -36.46 7.94 -1.69
N GLY A 26 -35.49 7.93 -2.61
CA GLY A 26 -34.37 6.99 -2.52
C GLY A 26 -33.65 7.19 -1.21
N VAL A 27 -33.45 6.11 -0.46
CA VAL A 27 -32.54 6.11 0.68
C VAL A 27 -31.17 6.55 0.14
N PRO A 28 -30.54 7.61 0.69
CA PRO A 28 -29.17 7.92 0.33
C PRO A 28 -28.33 6.67 0.62
N SER A 29 -27.77 6.07 -0.42
CA SER A 29 -26.78 5.02 -0.23
C SER A 29 -25.50 5.71 0.24
N ASP A 30 -25.42 5.98 1.55
CA ASP A 30 -24.17 6.38 2.20
C ASP A 30 -23.31 5.13 2.37
N THR A 31 -23.04 4.44 1.24
CA THR A 31 -22.05 3.38 1.21
C THR A 31 -20.72 4.08 1.34
N PRO A 32 -19.98 3.94 2.46
CA PRO A 32 -18.67 4.56 2.57
C PRO A 32 -17.81 4.03 1.41
N THR A 33 -17.44 4.92 0.50
CA THR A 33 -16.61 4.58 -0.65
C THR A 33 -15.20 4.33 -0.13
N ARG A 34 -14.63 3.16 -0.49
CA ARG A 34 -13.22 2.86 -0.21
C ARG A 34 -12.36 3.86 -0.99
N GLU A 35 -11.60 4.68 -0.29
CA GLU A 35 -10.57 5.53 -0.87
C GLU A 35 -9.26 4.72 -1.02
N ARG A 36 -8.55 4.92 -2.13
CA ARG A 36 -7.21 4.32 -2.37
C ARG A 36 -6.25 5.44 -2.73
N LEU A 37 -5.25 5.64 -1.90
CA LEU A 37 -4.20 6.64 -2.09
C LEU A 37 -2.91 5.96 -2.55
N SER A 38 -2.23 6.54 -3.53
CA SER A 38 -0.91 6.07 -3.96
C SER A 38 0.15 6.46 -2.92
N MET A 39 1.05 5.52 -2.63
CA MET A 39 2.20 5.75 -1.75
C MET A 39 3.52 5.74 -2.53
N ASP A 40 3.46 5.92 -3.85
CA ASP A 40 4.57 5.50 -4.74
C ASP A 40 5.76 6.45 -4.74
N PHE A 41 5.51 7.72 -4.40
CA PHE A 41 6.51 8.77 -4.58
C PHE A 41 7.38 9.00 -3.35
N ARG A 42 8.64 9.38 -3.58
CA ARG A 42 9.58 9.92 -2.57
C ARG A 42 9.84 8.99 -1.38
N TRP A 43 10.18 7.74 -1.66
CA TRP A 43 10.76 6.83 -0.69
C TRP A 43 12.24 7.16 -0.48
N GLU A 44 12.72 7.08 0.76
CA GLU A 44 14.13 7.06 1.09
C GLU A 44 14.64 5.62 0.91
N PHE A 45 15.71 5.42 0.16
CA PHE A 45 16.27 4.11 -0.15
C PHE A 45 17.77 4.05 0.15
N SER A 46 18.21 2.93 0.71
CA SER A 46 19.63 2.61 0.86
C SER A 46 19.85 1.11 0.81
N LEU A 47 21.01 0.70 0.31
CA LEU A 47 21.45 -0.69 0.42
C LEU A 47 21.86 -0.99 1.86
N GLY A 48 21.40 -2.14 2.36
CA GLY A 48 21.86 -2.74 3.59
C GLY A 48 22.94 -3.77 3.32
N HIS A 49 23.02 -4.79 4.17
CA HIS A 49 23.96 -5.89 3.96
C HIS A 49 23.43 -7.22 4.49
N ARG A 50 23.56 -8.29 3.71
CA ARG A 50 22.96 -9.57 4.10
C ARG A 50 23.62 -10.24 5.30
N CYS A 51 24.95 -10.10 5.41
CA CYS A 51 25.78 -10.91 6.30
C CYS A 51 26.52 -10.10 7.37
N ASP A 52 26.34 -8.78 7.41
CA ASP A 52 27.07 -7.87 8.29
C ASP A 52 26.05 -6.95 8.95
N VAL A 53 25.81 -7.16 10.24
CA VAL A 53 24.75 -6.49 10.99
C VAL A 53 24.98 -4.99 11.08
N GLU A 54 26.22 -4.55 11.21
CA GLU A 54 26.53 -3.12 11.34
C GLU A 54 26.28 -2.40 10.01
N LYS A 55 26.64 -3.04 8.89
CA LYS A 55 26.34 -2.52 7.54
C LYS A 55 24.87 -2.65 7.17
N ASP A 56 24.12 -3.52 7.85
CA ASP A 56 22.66 -3.60 7.78
C ASP A 56 21.97 -2.75 8.87
N PHE A 57 22.63 -1.67 9.30
CA PHE A 57 22.10 -0.69 10.25
C PHE A 57 21.69 -1.27 11.61
N GLY A 58 22.42 -2.27 12.09
CA GLY A 58 22.11 -2.97 13.34
C GLY A 58 20.89 -3.87 13.26
N TYR A 59 20.50 -4.29 12.05
CA TYR A 59 19.37 -5.18 11.83
C TYR A 59 19.57 -6.50 12.57
N SER A 60 18.48 -6.96 13.16
CA SER A 60 18.38 -8.26 13.79
C SER A 60 16.95 -8.72 13.68
N GLU A 61 16.73 -10.00 13.39
CA GLU A 61 15.39 -10.56 13.46
C GLU A 61 14.85 -10.39 14.90
N ASN A 62 13.77 -9.61 15.04
CA ASN A 62 13.05 -9.46 16.30
C ASN A 62 11.56 -9.54 16.02
N ARG A 63 10.92 -10.58 16.54
CA ARG A 63 9.49 -10.87 16.35
C ARG A 63 8.63 -10.42 17.55
N SER A 64 9.14 -9.50 18.36
CA SER A 64 8.36 -8.95 19.48
C SER A 64 7.15 -8.16 18.95
N LYS A 65 6.00 -8.30 19.61
CA LYS A 65 4.80 -7.50 19.33
C LYS A 65 4.90 -6.06 19.84
N THR A 66 5.91 -5.76 20.66
CA THR A 66 6.22 -4.40 21.10
C THR A 66 7.05 -3.68 20.05
N PRO A 67 7.06 -2.33 20.03
CA PRO A 67 7.94 -1.59 19.15
C PRO A 67 9.38 -2.01 19.43
N SER A 68 9.97 -2.70 18.46
CA SER A 68 11.27 -3.37 18.56
C SER A 68 12.14 -3.09 17.34
N GLY A 69 11.62 -2.31 16.39
CA GLY A 69 12.36 -1.83 15.23
C GLY A 69 13.60 -1.03 15.64
N ARG A 70 14.77 -1.60 15.37
CA ARG A 70 16.08 -0.96 15.48
C ARG A 70 16.48 -0.37 14.13
N GLY A 71 17.52 0.47 14.14
CA GLY A 71 18.03 1.07 12.92
C GLY A 71 16.93 1.79 12.14
N PRO A 72 16.80 1.57 10.82
CA PRO A 72 15.84 2.28 9.96
C PRO A 72 14.38 2.11 10.37
N ALA A 73 14.03 0.99 11.01
CA ALA A 73 12.68 0.75 11.49
C ALA A 73 12.28 1.69 12.64
N SER A 74 13.25 2.30 13.34
CA SER A 74 12.97 3.27 14.40
C SER A 74 12.45 4.59 13.81
N PRO A 75 11.38 5.19 14.39
CA PRO A 75 10.93 6.54 13.99
C PRO A 75 12.01 7.61 14.16
N LYS A 76 12.94 7.39 15.09
CA LYS A 76 14.03 8.32 15.42
C LYS A 76 15.25 8.18 14.51
N PHE A 77 15.27 7.18 13.63
CA PHE A 77 16.36 7.00 12.69
C PHE A 77 16.44 8.17 11.71
N LYS A 78 17.66 8.62 11.45
CA LYS A 78 17.94 9.66 10.46
C LYS A 78 18.53 9.00 9.22
N ALA A 79 17.76 8.99 8.13
CA ALA A 79 18.15 8.45 6.83
C ALA A 79 19.05 9.42 6.05
N GLU A 80 20.07 9.98 6.70
CA GLU A 80 20.98 10.93 6.09
C GLU A 80 21.77 10.24 4.97
N GLY A 81 21.79 10.86 3.78
CA GLY A 81 22.47 10.31 2.60
C GLY A 81 21.70 9.20 1.86
N TRP A 82 20.49 8.83 2.30
CA TRP A 82 19.65 7.89 1.58
C TRP A 82 19.13 8.51 0.27
N GLN A 83 19.03 7.69 -0.76
CA GLN A 83 18.56 8.11 -2.07
C GLN A 83 17.05 8.33 -2.04
N ILE A 84 16.55 9.33 -2.76
CA ILE A 84 15.10 9.48 -2.95
C ILE A 84 14.69 8.76 -4.23
N VAL A 85 13.83 7.76 -4.11
CA VAL A 85 13.31 6.96 -5.21
C VAL A 85 11.78 7.01 -5.28
N ASN A 86 11.23 6.72 -6.44
CA ASN A 86 9.80 6.41 -6.59
C ASN A 86 9.69 4.91 -6.86
N ILE A 87 8.65 4.27 -6.31
CA ILE A 87 8.31 2.89 -6.67
C ILE A 87 7.33 2.93 -7.87
N PRO A 88 7.30 1.88 -8.71
CA PRO A 88 8.06 0.64 -8.63
C PRO A 88 9.58 0.85 -8.82
N HIS A 89 10.38 0.20 -7.98
CA HIS A 89 11.83 0.32 -7.94
C HIS A 89 12.50 -1.05 -7.87
N ASP A 90 13.30 -1.34 -8.89
CA ASP A 90 14.20 -2.49 -8.95
C ASP A 90 15.66 -1.99 -8.89
N TRP A 91 16.37 -2.26 -7.79
CA TRP A 91 17.76 -1.81 -7.66
C TRP A 91 18.75 -2.76 -8.36
N ALA A 92 18.38 -4.03 -8.54
CA ALA A 92 19.27 -5.04 -9.13
C ALA A 92 19.54 -4.77 -10.61
N VAL A 93 18.59 -4.13 -11.31
CA VAL A 93 18.73 -3.81 -12.74
C VAL A 93 19.95 -2.93 -13.01
N ALA A 94 20.33 -2.07 -12.05
CA ALA A 94 21.45 -1.15 -12.17
C ALA A 94 22.81 -1.80 -11.88
N LEU A 95 22.84 -3.02 -11.36
CA LEU A 95 24.08 -3.71 -11.01
C LEU A 95 24.78 -4.28 -12.25
N ASP A 96 26.10 -4.36 -12.19
CA ASP A 96 26.88 -5.10 -13.17
C ASP A 96 26.53 -6.60 -13.13
N VAL A 97 26.86 -7.27 -14.21
CA VAL A 97 26.84 -8.74 -14.27
C VAL A 97 28.18 -9.32 -13.83
N ASP A 98 28.13 -10.53 -13.27
CA ASP A 98 29.30 -11.34 -12.97
C ASP A 98 28.99 -12.80 -13.30
N LYS A 99 29.87 -13.45 -14.07
CA LYS A 99 29.71 -14.86 -14.49
C LYS A 99 29.58 -15.83 -13.31
N ASP A 100 30.08 -15.45 -12.14
CA ASP A 100 30.05 -16.26 -10.93
C ASP A 100 28.82 -15.96 -10.05
N ALA A 101 28.00 -14.96 -10.40
CA ALA A 101 26.73 -14.66 -9.76
C ALA A 101 25.63 -15.66 -10.14
N ASP A 102 24.50 -15.57 -9.45
CA ASP A 102 23.39 -16.48 -9.65
C ASP A 102 22.72 -16.26 -11.03
N ALA A 103 22.63 -17.32 -11.83
CA ALA A 103 21.95 -17.31 -13.12
C ALA A 103 20.45 -16.99 -12.99
N MET A 104 19.83 -17.32 -11.85
CA MET A 104 18.42 -17.01 -11.55
C MET A 104 18.20 -15.51 -11.34
N HIS A 105 19.26 -14.74 -11.07
CA HIS A 105 19.23 -13.28 -11.08
C HIS A 105 19.87 -12.69 -12.35
N ALA A 106 19.85 -13.45 -13.46
CA ALA A 106 20.49 -13.09 -14.72
C ALA A 106 21.96 -12.64 -14.55
N TYR A 107 22.68 -13.32 -13.65
CA TYR A 107 24.08 -13.02 -13.32
C TYR A 107 24.30 -11.61 -12.75
N LYS A 108 23.26 -10.89 -12.32
CA LYS A 108 23.42 -9.65 -11.56
C LYS A 108 24.12 -9.94 -10.25
N LYS A 109 24.93 -8.99 -9.78
CA LYS A 109 25.69 -9.07 -8.52
C LYS A 109 24.77 -9.00 -7.28
N VAL A 110 23.89 -9.97 -7.13
CA VAL A 110 22.95 -10.19 -6.02
C VAL A 110 23.15 -11.64 -5.55
N GLY A 111 22.80 -11.92 -4.29
CA GLY A 111 22.91 -13.23 -3.68
C GLY A 111 24.05 -13.32 -2.68
N TYR A 112 24.28 -14.53 -2.16
CA TYR A 112 25.24 -14.80 -1.09
C TYR A 112 26.67 -14.28 -1.37
N LYS A 113 27.09 -14.22 -2.64
CA LYS A 113 28.41 -13.70 -3.05
C LYS A 113 28.51 -12.18 -3.06
N TYR A 114 27.38 -11.47 -3.10
CA TYR A 114 27.29 -10.01 -3.11
C TYR A 114 26.35 -9.52 -2.01
N PRO A 115 26.67 -9.82 -0.73
CA PRO A 115 25.80 -9.49 0.39
C PRO A 115 25.53 -7.98 0.52
N GLU A 116 26.41 -7.13 0.03
CA GLU A 116 26.30 -5.66 -0.02
C GLU A 116 25.24 -5.15 -1.02
N ASN A 117 24.83 -5.98 -1.97
CA ASN A 117 23.84 -5.65 -3.01
C ASN A 117 22.52 -6.40 -2.83
N SER A 118 22.41 -7.25 -1.81
CA SER A 118 21.31 -8.21 -1.69
C SER A 118 20.20 -7.76 -0.73
N VAL A 119 20.45 -6.72 0.06
CA VAL A 119 19.46 -6.17 0.99
C VAL A 119 19.21 -4.71 0.65
N GLY A 120 17.94 -4.34 0.54
CA GLY A 120 17.49 -2.96 0.33
C GLY A 120 16.57 -2.51 1.45
N TRP A 121 16.74 -1.26 1.89
CA TRP A 121 15.85 -0.62 2.84
C TRP A 121 15.11 0.52 2.18
N TYR A 122 13.80 0.55 2.38
CA TYR A 122 12.90 1.61 1.97
C TYR A 122 12.27 2.24 3.20
N ARG A 123 12.21 3.56 3.24
CA ARG A 123 11.60 4.31 4.33
C ARG A 123 10.74 5.43 3.78
N LYS A 124 9.53 5.59 4.32
CA LYS A 124 8.58 6.62 3.92
C LYS A 124 7.98 7.27 5.15
N THR A 125 8.07 8.60 5.18
CA THR A 125 7.35 9.42 6.15
C THR A 125 6.08 9.96 5.50
N PHE A 126 4.95 9.86 6.20
CA PHE A 126 3.66 10.34 5.75
C PHE A 126 2.80 10.79 6.95
N GLU A 127 1.73 11.53 6.68
CA GLU A 127 0.81 12.04 7.69
C GLU A 127 -0.60 11.54 7.42
N ILE A 128 -1.33 11.25 8.49
CA ILE A 128 -2.75 10.88 8.43
C ILE A 128 -3.53 11.94 9.21
N PRO A 129 -4.55 12.58 8.63
CA PRO A 129 -5.27 13.65 9.31
C PRO A 129 -6.06 13.10 10.51
N LYS A 130 -6.25 13.93 11.55
CA LYS A 130 -7.01 13.55 12.74
C LYS A 130 -8.47 13.20 12.43
N SER A 131 -9.01 13.71 11.32
CA SER A 131 -10.36 13.41 10.83
C SER A 131 -10.56 11.96 10.41
N ASP A 132 -9.48 11.20 10.18
CA ASP A 132 -9.55 9.79 9.78
C ASP A 132 -9.61 8.84 10.99
N LEU A 133 -9.60 9.37 12.21
CA LEU A 133 -9.75 8.57 13.42
C LEU A 133 -11.05 7.76 13.38
N GLY A 134 -10.94 6.44 13.58
CA GLY A 134 -12.07 5.50 13.50
C GLY A 134 -12.30 4.91 12.11
N LYS A 135 -11.59 5.38 11.07
CA LYS A 135 -11.54 4.69 9.77
C LYS A 135 -10.57 3.52 9.83
N ARG A 136 -10.86 2.48 9.06
CA ARG A 136 -9.93 1.37 8.82
C ARG A 136 -8.90 1.76 7.77
N ILE A 137 -7.62 1.67 8.10
CA ILE A 137 -6.50 2.05 7.24
C ILE A 137 -5.65 0.81 6.95
N VAL A 138 -5.47 0.50 5.67
CA VAL A 138 -4.77 -0.69 5.20
C VAL A 138 -3.69 -0.27 4.21
N VAL A 139 -2.50 -0.85 4.35
CA VAL A 139 -1.44 -0.73 3.35
C VAL A 139 -1.47 -1.97 2.45
N GLU A 140 -1.29 -1.76 1.16
CA GLU A 140 -1.32 -2.79 0.12
C GLU A 140 -0.04 -2.69 -0.70
N PHE A 141 0.68 -3.80 -0.83
CA PHE A 141 1.79 -3.97 -1.75
C PHE A 141 1.39 -5.01 -2.79
N ASP A 142 1.56 -4.67 -4.07
CA ASP A 142 1.23 -5.57 -5.16
C ASP A 142 2.34 -6.60 -5.37
N GLY A 143 3.60 -6.24 -5.08
CA GLY A 143 4.74 -7.16 -5.09
C GLY A 143 6.04 -6.55 -4.57
N VAL A 144 6.73 -7.29 -3.71
CA VAL A 144 8.05 -6.92 -3.17
C VAL A 144 8.97 -8.13 -3.27
N PHE A 145 10.00 -8.03 -4.10
CA PHE A 145 10.94 -9.14 -4.35
C PHE A 145 12.21 -8.96 -3.52
N ARG A 146 12.48 -9.78 -2.49
CA ARG A 146 11.62 -10.77 -1.80
C ARG A 146 11.92 -10.76 -0.30
N ASP A 147 11.36 -11.71 0.45
CA ASP A 147 11.53 -11.86 1.91
C ASP A 147 11.53 -10.51 2.64
N CYS A 148 10.45 -9.75 2.42
CA CYS A 148 10.35 -8.41 2.93
C CYS A 148 9.79 -8.41 4.35
N GLU A 149 10.33 -7.54 5.20
CA GLU A 149 9.82 -7.25 6.52
C GLU A 149 9.38 -5.78 6.58
N VAL A 150 8.21 -5.53 7.19
CA VAL A 150 7.57 -4.22 7.21
C VAL A 150 7.36 -3.76 8.64
N TRP A 151 7.73 -2.51 8.91
CA TRP A 151 7.47 -1.84 10.19
C TRP A 151 6.73 -0.53 9.98
N LEU A 152 5.84 -0.20 10.92
CA LEU A 152 5.26 1.12 11.05
C LEU A 152 5.56 1.67 12.43
N ASN A 153 6.14 2.86 12.49
CA ASN A 153 6.48 3.54 13.73
C ASN A 153 7.34 2.67 14.69
N GLY A 154 8.14 1.75 14.15
CA GLY A 154 8.94 0.79 14.93
C GLY A 154 8.23 -0.50 15.34
N HIS A 155 6.93 -0.62 15.05
CA HIS A 155 6.15 -1.85 15.26
C HIS A 155 6.26 -2.77 14.04
N PRO A 156 6.61 -4.07 14.23
CA PRO A 156 6.58 -5.02 13.12
C PRO A 156 5.14 -5.29 12.70
N MET A 157 4.88 -5.20 11.39
CA MET A 157 3.54 -5.31 10.81
C MET A 157 3.34 -6.59 10.02
N CYS A 158 4.27 -6.88 9.11
CA CYS A 158 4.14 -7.98 8.17
C CYS A 158 5.52 -8.49 7.76
N ARG A 159 5.58 -9.79 7.43
CA ARG A 159 6.68 -10.39 6.66
C ARG A 159 6.07 -11.15 5.49
N ASN A 160 6.55 -10.91 4.28
CA ASN A 160 6.17 -11.68 3.10
C ASN A 160 7.42 -12.34 2.50
N LEU A 161 7.43 -13.67 2.49
CA LEU A 161 8.55 -14.44 1.94
C LEU A 161 8.55 -14.42 0.42
N SER A 162 7.36 -14.35 -0.20
CA SER A 162 7.23 -14.45 -1.65
C SER A 162 7.46 -13.12 -2.32
N GLY A 163 8.23 -13.16 -3.40
CA GLY A 163 8.47 -12.03 -4.27
C GLY A 163 7.29 -11.64 -5.16
N TYR A 164 6.27 -12.49 -5.31
CA TYR A 164 5.26 -12.35 -6.36
C TYR A 164 3.81 -12.26 -5.88
N THR A 165 3.58 -12.46 -4.58
CA THR A 165 2.24 -12.36 -4.00
C THR A 165 1.97 -10.95 -3.50
N SER A 166 0.80 -10.42 -3.83
CA SER A 166 0.30 -9.20 -3.20
C SER A 166 -0.06 -9.49 -1.75
N PHE A 167 0.15 -8.50 -0.89
CA PHE A 167 -0.17 -8.62 0.53
C PHE A 167 -0.68 -7.30 1.09
N THR A 168 -1.52 -7.41 2.12
CA THR A 168 -2.10 -6.28 2.82
C THR A 168 -1.96 -6.46 4.32
N PHE A 169 -1.89 -5.35 5.05
CA PHE A 169 -1.91 -5.37 6.50
C PHE A 169 -2.61 -4.11 7.04
N ASP A 170 -3.32 -4.29 8.14
CA ASP A 170 -4.07 -3.23 8.80
C ASP A 170 -3.13 -2.42 9.71
N ILE A 171 -3.17 -1.09 9.58
CA ILE A 171 -2.35 -0.17 10.37
C ILE A 171 -3.16 0.71 11.32
N THR A 172 -4.49 0.54 11.36
CA THR A 172 -5.44 1.43 12.05
C THR A 172 -5.04 1.72 13.49
N ASP A 173 -4.61 0.71 14.24
CA ASP A 173 -4.30 0.85 15.67
C ASP A 173 -2.88 1.38 15.96
N TYR A 174 -2.04 1.51 14.94
CA TYR A 174 -0.62 1.83 15.08
C TYR A 174 -0.24 3.18 14.47
N VAL A 175 -1.19 3.85 13.81
CA VAL A 175 -0.97 5.17 13.20
C VAL A 175 -1.12 6.30 14.20
N ASN A 176 -0.26 7.30 14.05
CA ASN A 176 -0.35 8.58 14.75
C ASN A 176 -1.28 9.51 13.96
N TYR A 177 -2.55 9.57 14.33
CA TYR A 177 -3.53 10.49 13.74
C TYR A 177 -3.19 11.94 14.07
N GLY A 178 -3.21 12.81 13.06
CA GLY A 178 -2.80 14.21 13.16
C GLY A 178 -1.29 14.40 13.32
N GLY A 179 -0.49 13.37 13.04
CA GLY A 179 0.95 13.39 13.19
C GLY A 179 1.69 12.59 12.12
N LYS A 180 3.01 12.52 12.29
CA LYS A 180 3.91 11.81 11.37
C LYS A 180 3.93 10.31 11.66
N ASN A 181 3.95 9.55 10.59
CA ASN A 181 4.07 8.11 10.56
C ASN A 181 5.27 7.72 9.70
N VAL A 182 5.99 6.68 10.11
CA VAL A 182 7.17 6.18 9.40
C VAL A 182 6.93 4.72 9.04
N LEU A 183 6.76 4.44 7.75
CA LEU A 183 6.68 3.09 7.18
C LEU A 183 8.05 2.68 6.66
N VAL A 184 8.50 1.49 7.02
CA VAL A 184 9.81 0.97 6.64
C VAL A 184 9.63 -0.43 6.07
N VAL A 185 10.32 -0.72 4.97
CA VAL A 185 10.36 -2.04 4.33
C VAL A 185 11.82 -2.43 4.16
N ARG A 186 12.23 -3.54 4.77
CA ARG A 186 13.50 -4.21 4.47
C ARG A 186 13.21 -5.31 3.46
N VAL A 187 14.01 -5.42 2.41
CA VAL A 187 13.85 -6.40 1.34
C VAL A 187 15.14 -7.20 1.23
N ASP A 188 15.04 -8.52 1.23
CA ASP A 188 16.18 -9.43 1.11
C ASP A 188 16.08 -10.25 -0.18
N ALA A 189 16.78 -9.80 -1.21
CA ALA A 189 16.83 -10.44 -2.51
C ALA A 189 17.97 -11.47 -2.62
N SER A 190 18.53 -11.96 -1.51
CA SER A 190 19.67 -12.89 -1.57
C SER A 190 19.33 -14.27 -2.13
N GLY A 191 18.05 -14.63 -2.15
CA GLY A 191 17.56 -15.90 -2.70
C GLY A 191 16.70 -15.69 -3.93
N TYR A 192 16.30 -16.80 -4.56
CA TYR A 192 15.49 -16.82 -5.76
C TYR A 192 14.20 -17.65 -5.59
N GLU A 193 13.21 -17.44 -6.46
CA GLU A 193 11.95 -18.20 -6.53
C GLU A 193 11.68 -18.79 -7.92
N LEU A 194 12.22 -18.19 -8.98
CA LEU A 194 12.01 -18.56 -10.39
C LEU A 194 13.34 -18.83 -11.12
N TRP A 195 13.21 -19.26 -12.38
CA TRP A 195 14.34 -19.59 -13.27
C TRP A 195 14.77 -18.44 -14.20
N SER A 196 14.24 -17.24 -13.97
CA SER A 196 14.43 -16.03 -14.79
C SER A 196 14.83 -14.85 -13.92
N TYR A 197 15.31 -13.75 -14.52
CA TYR A 197 15.53 -12.50 -13.78
C TYR A 197 14.32 -12.09 -12.94
N GLU A 198 14.54 -11.90 -11.65
CA GLU A 198 13.46 -11.63 -10.70
C GLU A 198 13.40 -10.16 -10.23
N GLY A 199 14.52 -9.44 -10.34
CA GLY A 199 14.68 -8.09 -9.83
C GLY A 199 14.97 -8.07 -8.33
N ALA A 200 15.01 -6.87 -7.75
CA ALA A 200 15.10 -6.70 -6.31
C ALA A 200 14.44 -5.39 -5.86
N GLY A 201 13.49 -5.47 -4.93
CA GLY A 201 12.83 -4.30 -4.34
C GLY A 201 11.31 -4.29 -4.41
N ILE A 202 10.75 -3.11 -4.12
CA ILE A 202 9.32 -2.84 -4.23
C ILE A 202 9.02 -2.54 -5.69
N TYR A 203 8.82 -3.59 -6.48
CA TYR A 203 8.67 -3.49 -7.93
C TYR A 203 7.21 -3.34 -8.39
N ARG A 204 6.24 -3.40 -7.47
CA ARG A 204 4.81 -3.09 -7.70
C ARG A 204 4.13 -2.50 -6.47
#